data_AF-A0AAV4CTU5-F1
#
_entry.id   AF-A0AAV4CTU5-F1
#
_cell.length_a   1.000
_cell.length_b   1.000
_cell.length_c   1.000
_cell.angle_alpha   90.00
_cell.angle_beta   90.00
_cell.angle_gamma   90.00
#
_symmetry.space_group_name_H-M   'P 1'
#
loop_
_entity.id
_entity.type
_entity.pdbx_description
1 polymer ?
#
loop_
_entity_poly.entity_id
_entity_poly.type
_entity_poly.pdbx_seq_one_letter_code
_entity_poly.pdbx_strand_id
1 'polypeptide(L)'
;MAKIKDTYENLEICMSILQPQLENLSSLVWDGQKVVLFLFGDFDFLSKLYGLSGTQGMFPCLWCLAPKSHMRMAQKKEPPQRYLASIRRDFSCFQKYGKGNKKNVSRYHNCLHLPLVNTEPSECAPPYLHILLGIVLKHHRMLEESTHKIDMQIASALDTDFTEIAESVYSYGKNWTRAEQIKEKINFLQSCAILSSSDEERQNFEKDLSSAEQALEEVDFEPLGLVQSAHN
;
A
#
# COMPACT_ATOMS: atom_id res chain seq x y z
N MET A 1 16.93 8.38 -16.02
CA MET A 1 15.66 9.07 -16.37
C MET A 1 14.86 9.28 -15.10
N ALA A 2 14.54 10.52 -14.75
CA ALA A 2 13.67 10.78 -13.60
C ALA A 2 12.29 10.16 -13.87
N LYS A 3 11.81 9.29 -12.98
CA LYS A 3 10.45 8.74 -13.06
C LYS A 3 9.47 9.89 -12.82
N ILE A 4 8.80 10.34 -13.87
CA ILE A 4 7.69 11.28 -13.76
C ILE A 4 6.59 10.58 -12.93
N LYS A 5 6.10 11.25 -11.89
CA LYS A 5 5.08 10.70 -10.99
C LYS A 5 3.70 10.75 -11.64
N ASP A 6 2.86 9.76 -11.36
CA ASP A 6 1.45 9.74 -11.78
C ASP A 6 0.61 10.72 -10.96
N THR A 7 0.79 12.02 -11.20
CA THR A 7 -0.11 13.06 -10.70
C THR A 7 -1.32 13.20 -11.63
N TYR A 8 -2.41 13.78 -11.13
CA TYR A 8 -3.60 14.01 -11.96
C TYR A 8 -3.27 14.84 -13.20
N GLU A 9 -2.46 15.89 -13.03
CA GLU A 9 -2.06 16.80 -14.12
C GLU A 9 -1.25 16.09 -15.20
N ASN A 10 -0.35 15.19 -14.80
CA ASN A 10 0.43 14.39 -15.75
C ASN A 10 -0.47 13.38 -16.49
N LEU A 11 -1.39 12.73 -15.77
CA LEU A 11 -2.36 11.83 -16.36
C LEU A 11 -3.31 12.57 -17.32
N GLU A 12 -3.73 13.79 -16.99
CA GLU A 12 -4.60 14.61 -17.85
C GLU A 12 -3.93 14.91 -19.19
N ILE A 13 -2.64 15.24 -19.19
CA ILE A 13 -1.87 15.45 -20.43
C ILE A 13 -1.83 14.16 -21.26
N CYS A 14 -1.48 13.03 -20.65
CA CYS A 14 -1.45 11.74 -21.34
C CYS A 14 -2.83 11.34 -21.89
N MET A 15 -3.87 11.50 -21.08
CA MET A 15 -5.24 11.15 -21.45
C MET A 15 -5.82 12.07 -22.52
N SER A 16 -5.40 13.34 -22.60
CA SER A 16 -5.81 14.24 -23.70
C SER A 16 -5.42 13.71 -25.09
N ILE A 17 -4.34 12.92 -25.16
CA ILE A 17 -3.85 12.29 -26.39
C ILE A 17 -4.54 10.95 -26.62
N LEU A 18 -4.70 10.15 -25.56
CA LEU A 18 -5.22 8.78 -25.66
C LEU A 18 -6.75 8.73 -25.79
N GLN A 19 -7.47 9.68 -25.20
CA GLN A 19 -8.93 9.62 -25.11
C GLN A 19 -9.64 9.61 -26.48
N PRO A 20 -9.24 10.42 -27.49
CA PRO A 20 -9.80 10.31 -28.83
C PRO A 20 -9.58 8.93 -29.46
N GLN A 21 -8.46 8.26 -29.15
CA GLN A 21 -8.16 6.91 -29.64
C GLN A 21 -9.06 5.87 -28.96
N LEU A 22 -9.29 6.01 -27.65
CA LEU A 22 -10.22 5.16 -26.90
C LEU A 22 -11.66 5.34 -27.40
N GLU A 23 -12.08 6.56 -27.68
CA GLU A 23 -13.41 6.85 -28.26
C GLU A 23 -13.58 6.27 -29.66
N ASN A 24 -12.53 6.33 -30.47
CA ASN A 24 -12.53 5.65 -31.77
C ASN A 24 -12.69 4.13 -31.59
N LEU A 25 -11.90 3.53 -30.69
CA LEU A 25 -11.96 2.09 -30.42
C LEU A 25 -13.33 1.64 -29.90
N SER A 26 -13.96 2.39 -28.98
CA SER A 26 -15.28 2.06 -28.45
C SER A 26 -16.42 2.24 -29.45
N SER A 27 -16.18 2.98 -30.54
CA SER A 27 -17.12 3.12 -31.66
C SER A 27 -17.08 1.96 -32.65
N LEU A 28 -16.04 1.11 -32.59
CA LEU A 28 -15.86 0.00 -33.52
C LEU A 28 -16.87 -1.13 -33.30
N VAL A 29 -17.17 -1.80 -34.40
CA VAL A 29 -17.97 -3.03 -34.43
C VAL A 29 -17.09 -4.15 -34.99
N TRP A 30 -16.94 -5.23 -34.23
CA TRP A 30 -16.20 -6.42 -34.61
C TRP A 30 -17.16 -7.61 -34.69
N ASP A 31 -17.26 -8.24 -35.87
CA ASP A 31 -18.18 -9.35 -36.14
C ASP A 31 -19.65 -9.06 -35.74
N GLY A 32 -20.12 -7.85 -36.06
CA GLY A 32 -21.47 -7.40 -35.71
C GLY A 32 -21.68 -7.05 -34.24
N GLN A 33 -20.66 -7.20 -33.38
CA GLN A 33 -20.70 -6.86 -31.96
C GLN A 33 -19.96 -5.55 -31.68
N LYS A 34 -20.48 -4.73 -30.76
CA LYS A 34 -19.78 -3.51 -30.33
C LYS A 34 -18.56 -3.86 -29.50
N VAL A 35 -17.45 -3.18 -29.74
CA VAL A 35 -16.26 -3.29 -28.91
C VAL A 35 -16.50 -2.56 -27.58
N VAL A 36 -16.27 -3.26 -26.46
CA VAL A 36 -16.36 -2.69 -25.11
C VAL A 36 -14.96 -2.58 -24.53
N LEU A 37 -14.62 -1.43 -23.97
CA LEU A 37 -13.32 -1.17 -23.38
C LEU A 37 -13.38 -1.36 -21.87
N PHE A 38 -12.49 -2.21 -21.36
CA PHE A 38 -12.31 -2.39 -19.92
C PHE A 38 -11.01 -1.73 -19.47
N LEU A 39 -11.09 -0.98 -18.37
CA LEU A 39 -9.91 -0.34 -17.77
C LEU A 39 -9.33 -1.19 -16.65
N PHE A 40 -8.00 -1.28 -16.64
CA PHE A 40 -7.22 -2.01 -15.65
C PHE A 40 -6.10 -1.11 -15.12
N GLY A 41 -5.77 -1.27 -13.85
CA GLY A 41 -4.68 -0.55 -13.20
C GLY A 41 -4.73 -0.79 -11.70
N ASP A 42 -3.70 -0.36 -10.97
CA ASP A 42 -3.79 -0.35 -9.51
C ASP A 42 -4.84 0.66 -9.01
N PHE A 43 -5.22 0.53 -7.75
CA PHE A 43 -6.30 1.34 -7.20
C PHE A 43 -5.97 2.84 -7.14
N ASP A 44 -4.70 3.19 -6.93
CA ASP A 44 -4.28 4.59 -6.81
C ASP A 44 -4.28 5.29 -8.17
N PHE A 45 -3.83 4.60 -9.22
CA PHE A 45 -3.94 5.04 -10.60
C PHE A 45 -5.41 5.23 -11.01
N LEU A 46 -6.25 4.20 -10.81
CA LEU A 46 -7.67 4.26 -11.16
C LEU A 46 -8.38 5.38 -10.41
N SER A 47 -8.11 5.55 -9.11
CA SER A 47 -8.70 6.66 -8.34
C SER A 47 -8.38 8.01 -8.94
N LYS A 48 -7.15 8.23 -9.43
CA LYS A 48 -6.78 9.49 -10.09
C LYS A 48 -7.47 9.66 -11.45
N LEU A 49 -7.55 8.60 -12.26
CA LEU A 49 -8.29 8.66 -13.53
C LEU A 49 -9.76 9.07 -13.35
N TYR A 50 -10.41 8.59 -12.28
CA TYR A 50 -11.77 8.97 -11.94
C TYR A 50 -11.88 10.24 -11.07
N GLY A 51 -10.76 10.92 -10.79
CA GLY A 51 -10.73 12.17 -10.03
C GLY A 51 -11.10 12.03 -8.54
N LEU A 52 -10.89 10.86 -7.93
CA LEU A 52 -11.21 10.56 -6.54
C LEU A 52 -10.01 10.72 -5.61
N SER A 53 -10.26 11.01 -4.32
CA SER A 53 -9.20 11.13 -3.30
C SER A 53 -8.55 9.81 -2.83
N GLY A 54 -8.95 8.67 -3.42
CA GLY A 54 -8.38 7.35 -3.15
C GLY A 54 -8.84 6.70 -1.84
N THR A 55 -8.06 5.71 -1.38
CA THR A 55 -8.42 4.81 -0.26
C THR A 55 -8.52 5.50 1.10
N GLN A 56 -7.94 6.69 1.24
CA GLN A 56 -7.90 7.39 2.53
C GLN A 56 -9.14 8.23 2.82
N GLY A 57 -9.97 8.53 1.81
CA GLY A 57 -11.16 9.36 2.02
C GLY A 57 -12.34 8.64 2.71
N MET A 58 -13.43 9.37 2.94
CA MET A 58 -14.62 8.86 3.63
C MET A 58 -15.39 7.80 2.82
N PHE A 59 -15.42 7.96 1.49
CA PHE A 59 -16.01 7.06 0.50
C PHE A 59 -14.90 6.46 -0.38
N PRO A 60 -14.17 5.44 0.11
CA PRO A 60 -12.92 5.01 -0.51
C PRO A 60 -13.12 4.03 -1.67
N CYS A 61 -14.34 3.58 -1.95
CA CYS A 61 -14.62 2.65 -3.04
C CYS A 61 -14.76 3.40 -4.37
N LEU A 62 -14.13 2.83 -5.42
CA LEU A 62 -14.30 3.30 -6.79
C LEU A 62 -15.71 2.99 -7.32
N TRP A 63 -16.23 1.80 -7.02
CA TRP A 63 -17.47 1.30 -7.61
C TRP A 63 -18.74 1.75 -6.88
N CYS A 64 -18.67 2.10 -5.59
CA CYS A 64 -19.86 2.43 -4.81
C CYS A 64 -19.64 3.59 -3.82
N LEU A 65 -20.75 4.06 -3.24
CA LEU A 65 -20.80 5.16 -2.28
C LEU A 65 -20.88 4.66 -0.83
N ALA A 66 -20.32 3.49 -0.53
CA ALA A 66 -20.21 3.02 0.84
C ALA A 66 -19.20 3.87 1.64
N PRO A 67 -19.59 4.47 2.77
CA PRO A 67 -18.65 5.15 3.64
C PRO A 67 -17.79 4.14 4.43
N LYS A 68 -16.60 4.56 4.87
CA LYS A 68 -15.68 3.74 5.68
C LYS A 68 -16.32 3.13 6.93
N SER A 69 -17.24 3.86 7.57
CA SER A 69 -17.99 3.37 8.73
C SER A 69 -18.80 2.12 8.42
N HIS A 70 -19.34 2.02 7.20
CA HIS A 70 -20.17 0.89 6.78
C HIS A 70 -19.34 -0.35 6.42
N MET A 71 -18.04 -0.19 6.12
CA MET A 71 -17.17 -1.32 5.77
C MET A 71 -16.80 -2.21 6.95
N ARG A 72 -16.99 -1.73 8.19
CA ARG A 72 -16.68 -2.48 9.42
C ARG A 72 -17.85 -3.33 9.92
N MET A 73 -19.04 -3.17 9.33
CA MET A 73 -20.27 -3.79 9.81
C MET A 73 -21.03 -4.41 8.64
N ALA A 74 -21.60 -5.58 8.85
CA ALA A 74 -22.49 -6.20 7.87
C ALA A 74 -23.70 -5.28 7.61
N GLN A 75 -23.83 -4.79 6.38
CA GLN A 75 -24.96 -3.95 5.97
C GLN A 75 -26.09 -4.83 5.43
N LYS A 76 -27.33 -4.50 5.81
CA LYS A 76 -28.53 -5.17 5.26
C LYS A 76 -28.89 -4.70 3.84
N LYS A 77 -28.37 -3.55 3.41
CA LYS A 77 -28.67 -2.94 2.12
C LYS A 77 -27.38 -2.68 1.35
N GLU A 78 -27.43 -2.94 0.05
CA GLU A 78 -26.34 -2.63 -0.85
C GLU A 78 -26.13 -1.11 -0.95
N PRO A 79 -24.88 -0.64 -0.95
CA PRO A 79 -24.58 0.76 -1.14
C PRO A 79 -24.93 1.20 -2.57
N PRO A 80 -25.32 2.47 -2.78
CA PRO A 80 -25.50 3.02 -4.12
C PRO A 80 -24.21 2.88 -4.94
N GLN A 81 -24.36 2.50 -6.21
CA GLN A 81 -23.23 2.41 -7.15
C GLN A 81 -22.79 3.80 -7.63
N ARG A 82 -21.53 3.89 -8.02
CA ARG A 82 -20.92 5.09 -8.59
C ARG A 82 -21.00 5.01 -10.12
N TYR A 83 -21.39 6.12 -10.73
CA TYR A 83 -21.45 6.31 -12.17
C TYR A 83 -20.68 7.57 -12.57
N LEU A 84 -20.21 7.67 -13.82
CA LEU A 84 -19.54 8.89 -14.31
C LEU A 84 -20.41 10.14 -14.12
N ALA A 85 -21.71 10.04 -14.39
CA ALA A 85 -22.65 11.13 -14.16
C ALA A 85 -22.68 11.59 -12.69
N SER A 86 -22.62 10.65 -11.75
CA SER A 86 -22.58 10.96 -10.31
C SER A 86 -21.26 11.64 -9.93
N ILE A 87 -20.13 11.20 -10.48
CA ILE A 87 -18.82 11.81 -10.22
C ILE A 87 -18.79 13.25 -10.74
N ARG A 88 -19.23 13.47 -11.98
CA ARG A 88 -19.29 14.81 -12.60
C ARG A 88 -20.16 15.75 -11.78
N ARG A 89 -21.35 15.31 -11.37
CA ARG A 89 -22.25 16.08 -10.49
C ARG A 89 -21.58 16.44 -9.17
N ASP A 90 -20.98 15.45 -8.51
CA ASP A 90 -20.37 15.65 -7.19
C ASP A 90 -19.15 16.59 -7.29
N PHE A 91 -18.37 16.51 -8.36
CA PHE A 91 -17.30 17.48 -8.66
C PHE A 91 -17.84 18.89 -8.91
N SER A 92 -18.90 19.06 -9.69
CA SER A 92 -19.53 20.37 -9.89
C SER A 92 -20.04 20.96 -8.56
N CYS A 93 -20.64 20.13 -7.69
CA CYS A 93 -21.03 20.54 -6.35
C CYS A 93 -19.83 20.91 -5.48
N PHE A 94 -18.74 20.15 -5.56
CA PHE A 94 -17.49 20.44 -4.85
C PHE A 94 -16.87 21.77 -5.26
N GLN A 95 -16.86 22.09 -6.56
CA GLN A 95 -16.38 23.39 -7.04
C GLN A 95 -17.30 24.53 -6.62
N LYS A 96 -18.62 24.40 -6.82
CA LYS A 96 -19.60 25.46 -6.58
C LYS A 96 -19.83 25.75 -5.09
N TYR A 97 -20.09 24.70 -4.31
CA TYR A 97 -20.48 24.83 -2.89
C TYR A 97 -19.30 24.54 -1.96
N GLY A 98 -18.42 23.61 -2.32
CA GLY A 98 -17.21 23.28 -1.57
C GLY A 98 -16.05 24.25 -1.78
N LYS A 99 -16.16 25.15 -2.78
CA LYS A 99 -15.13 26.13 -3.20
C LYS A 99 -13.77 25.49 -3.51
N GLY A 100 -13.77 24.22 -3.95
CA GLY A 100 -12.53 23.48 -4.21
C GLY A 100 -11.69 23.16 -2.97
N ASN A 101 -12.20 23.38 -1.75
CA ASN A 101 -11.45 23.13 -0.53
C ASN A 101 -11.40 21.62 -0.20
N LYS A 102 -10.23 21.00 -0.35
CA LYS A 102 -10.00 19.57 -0.11
C LYS A 102 -10.52 19.07 1.26
N LYS A 103 -10.57 19.92 2.29
CA LYS A 103 -11.13 19.55 3.61
C LYS A 103 -12.62 19.17 3.54
N ASN A 104 -13.34 19.67 2.54
CA ASN A 104 -14.78 19.43 2.34
C ASN A 104 -15.07 18.27 1.37
N VAL A 105 -14.05 17.67 0.75
CA VAL A 105 -14.25 16.67 -0.33
C VAL A 105 -15.06 15.46 0.12
N SER A 106 -14.98 15.09 1.40
CA SER A 106 -15.76 14.00 1.98
C SER A 106 -17.27 14.22 1.86
N ARG A 107 -17.74 15.48 1.82
CA ARG A 107 -19.16 15.83 1.62
C ARG A 107 -19.63 15.64 0.18
N TYR A 108 -18.70 15.44 -0.75
CA TYR A 108 -18.93 15.28 -2.18
C TYR A 108 -18.36 13.94 -2.67
N HIS A 109 -18.55 12.90 -1.85
CA HIS A 109 -18.14 11.52 -2.13
C HIS A 109 -16.69 11.37 -2.63
N ASN A 110 -15.79 12.17 -2.06
CA ASN A 110 -14.36 12.19 -2.37
C ASN A 110 -13.97 12.61 -3.80
N CYS A 111 -14.87 13.24 -4.55
CA CYS A 111 -14.59 13.74 -5.90
C CYS A 111 -13.77 15.04 -5.84
N LEU A 112 -12.52 14.99 -6.29
CA LEU A 112 -11.58 16.12 -6.35
C LEU A 112 -11.47 16.73 -7.74
N HIS A 113 -11.62 15.92 -8.78
CA HIS A 113 -11.43 16.29 -10.18
C HIS A 113 -12.52 15.67 -11.07
N LEU A 114 -12.54 16.06 -12.35
CA LEU A 114 -13.35 15.37 -13.35
C LEU A 114 -12.72 14.02 -13.71
N PRO A 115 -13.52 13.03 -14.14
CA PRO A 115 -12.98 11.83 -14.75
C PRO A 115 -12.21 12.16 -16.04
N LEU A 116 -11.03 11.59 -16.19
CA LEU A 116 -10.17 11.64 -17.38
C LEU A 116 -10.50 10.55 -18.40
N VAL A 117 -11.54 9.76 -18.15
CA VAL A 117 -11.99 8.65 -18.99
C VAL A 117 -13.52 8.68 -19.09
N ASN A 118 -14.02 8.16 -20.22
CA ASN A 118 -15.46 8.00 -20.47
C ASN A 118 -15.97 6.57 -20.23
N THR A 119 -15.13 5.68 -19.71
CA THR A 119 -15.47 4.31 -19.30
C THR A 119 -16.13 4.31 -17.93
N GLU A 120 -17.27 3.63 -17.77
CA GLU A 120 -17.99 3.61 -16.50
C GLU A 120 -17.20 2.83 -15.43
N PRO A 121 -17.32 3.16 -14.13
CA PRO A 121 -16.65 2.39 -13.07
C PRO A 121 -16.99 0.90 -13.10
N SER A 122 -18.20 0.52 -13.54
CA SER A 122 -18.60 -0.89 -13.73
C SER A 122 -17.80 -1.63 -14.81
N GLU A 123 -17.18 -0.90 -15.73
CA GLU A 123 -16.33 -1.40 -16.80
C GLU A 123 -14.83 -1.31 -16.41
N CYS A 124 -14.56 -1.04 -15.13
CA CYS A 124 -13.22 -1.08 -14.57
C CYS A 124 -13.02 -2.36 -13.77
N ALA A 125 -12.01 -3.13 -14.15
CA ALA A 125 -11.69 -4.36 -13.45
C ALA A 125 -11.06 -4.08 -12.09
N PRO A 126 -11.50 -4.78 -11.03
CA PRO A 126 -10.85 -4.71 -9.73
C PRO A 126 -9.36 -5.08 -9.82
N PRO A 127 -8.47 -4.38 -9.10
CA PRO A 127 -7.05 -4.72 -9.06
C PRO A 127 -6.83 -5.95 -8.18
N TYR A 128 -7.21 -7.12 -8.67
CA TYR A 128 -7.20 -8.40 -7.91
C TYR A 128 -5.85 -8.69 -7.27
N LEU A 129 -4.74 -8.45 -7.99
CA LEU A 129 -3.39 -8.64 -7.45
C LEU A 129 -3.16 -7.79 -6.20
N HIS A 130 -3.46 -6.49 -6.26
CA HIS A 130 -3.27 -5.58 -5.13
C HIS A 130 -4.23 -5.86 -3.98
N ILE A 131 -5.46 -6.30 -4.28
CA ILE A 131 -6.41 -6.77 -3.28
C ILE A 131 -5.85 -7.98 -2.54
N LEU A 132 -5.36 -8.98 -3.28
CA LEU A 132 -4.78 -10.20 -2.71
C LEU A 132 -3.55 -9.88 -1.84
N LEU A 133 -2.63 -9.05 -2.34
CA LEU A 133 -1.48 -8.60 -1.57
C LEU A 133 -1.90 -7.89 -0.28
N GLY A 134 -2.92 -7.04 -0.35
CA GLY A 134 -3.48 -6.38 0.83
C GLY A 134 -4.08 -7.35 1.85
N ILE A 135 -4.79 -8.40 1.39
CA ILE A 135 -5.34 -9.45 2.24
C ILE A 135 -4.21 -10.22 2.93
N VAL A 136 -3.21 -10.69 2.17
CA VAL A 136 -2.07 -11.45 2.71
C VAL A 136 -1.31 -10.61 3.73
N LEU A 137 -0.97 -9.36 3.40
CA LEU A 137 -0.28 -8.46 4.31
C LEU A 137 -1.08 -8.20 5.60
N LYS A 138 -2.41 -8.08 5.51
CA LYS A 138 -3.26 -7.90 6.68
C LYS A 138 -3.24 -9.13 7.59
N HIS A 139 -3.34 -10.34 7.03
CA HIS A 139 -3.30 -11.58 7.80
C HIS A 139 -1.93 -11.83 8.41
N HIS A 140 -0.85 -11.55 7.67
CA HIS A 140 0.51 -11.62 8.18
C HIS A 140 0.69 -10.74 9.43
N ARG A 141 0.30 -9.46 9.35
CA ARG A 141 0.36 -8.53 10.49
C ARG A 141 -0.49 -8.99 11.67
N MET A 142 -1.67 -9.55 11.42
CA MET A 142 -2.52 -10.10 12.48
C MET A 142 -1.88 -11.32 13.16
N LEU A 143 -1.18 -12.16 12.41
CA LEU A 143 -0.42 -13.28 12.95
C LEU A 143 0.74 -12.77 13.82
N GLU A 144 1.55 -11.84 13.31
CA GLU A 144 2.64 -11.20 14.05
C GLU A 144 2.14 -10.57 15.36
N GLU A 145 1.06 -9.78 15.31
CA GLU A 145 0.43 -9.17 16.49
C GLU A 145 -0.07 -10.22 17.50
N SER A 146 -0.52 -11.38 17.02
CA SER A 146 -1.03 -12.45 17.89
C SER A 146 0.11 -13.24 18.54
N THR A 147 1.15 -13.58 17.77
CA THR A 147 2.37 -14.22 18.28
C THR A 147 3.04 -13.33 19.32
N HIS A 148 3.18 -12.03 19.05
CA HIS A 148 3.74 -11.08 20.00
C HIS A 148 2.98 -11.05 21.35
N LYS A 149 1.64 -11.16 21.33
CA LYS A 149 0.84 -11.26 22.57
C LYS A 149 1.13 -12.55 23.33
N ILE A 150 1.31 -13.67 22.63
CA ILE A 150 1.67 -14.94 23.25
C ILE A 150 3.06 -14.84 23.85
N ASP A 151 4.04 -14.30 23.13
CA ASP A 151 5.40 -14.09 23.62
C ASP A 151 5.41 -13.24 24.90
N MET A 152 4.60 -12.17 24.92
CA MET A 152 4.46 -11.34 26.12
C MET A 152 3.83 -12.08 27.30
N GLN A 153 2.83 -12.95 27.05
CA GLN A 153 2.22 -13.77 28.09
C GLN A 153 3.20 -14.81 28.63
N ILE A 154 3.95 -15.48 27.75
CA ILE A 154 5.01 -16.42 28.12
C ILE A 154 6.06 -15.71 28.96
N ALA A 155 6.58 -14.57 28.50
CA ALA A 155 7.54 -13.76 29.24
C ALA A 155 7.03 -13.34 30.63
N SER A 156 5.75 -12.98 30.75
CA SER A 156 5.15 -12.60 32.03
C SER A 156 4.88 -13.79 32.97
N ALA A 157 4.69 -15.00 32.41
CA ALA A 157 4.46 -16.22 33.18
C ALA A 157 5.77 -16.86 33.66
N LEU A 158 6.89 -16.54 33.00
CA LEU A 158 8.23 -17.03 33.31
C LEU A 158 8.93 -16.25 34.44
N ASP A 159 8.27 -15.28 35.08
CA ASP A 159 8.72 -14.69 36.36
C ASP A 159 8.77 -15.72 37.53
N THR A 160 8.39 -16.97 37.26
CA THR A 160 8.74 -18.16 38.06
C THR A 160 9.42 -19.20 37.18
N ASP A 161 10.75 -19.23 37.24
CA ASP A 161 11.71 -20.18 36.64
C ASP A 161 11.66 -20.32 35.10
N PHE A 162 12.47 -19.52 34.41
CA PHE A 162 12.82 -19.77 33.02
C PHE A 162 13.68 -21.06 32.90
N THR A 163 13.32 -21.94 31.95
CA THR A 163 14.28 -22.92 31.40
C THR A 163 15.31 -22.20 30.52
N GLU A 164 16.56 -22.68 30.39
CA GLU A 164 17.61 -22.06 29.54
C GLU A 164 17.14 -21.70 28.12
N ILE A 165 16.28 -22.53 27.50
CA ILE A 165 15.70 -22.27 26.17
C ILE A 165 14.80 -21.01 26.19
N ALA A 166 14.03 -20.83 27.25
CA ALA A 166 13.13 -19.70 27.41
C ALA A 166 13.90 -18.40 27.70
N GLU A 167 15.02 -18.46 28.42
CA GLU A 167 15.94 -17.32 28.57
C GLU A 167 16.56 -16.93 27.23
N SER A 168 16.96 -17.91 26.43
CA SER A 168 17.49 -17.70 25.07
C SER A 168 16.45 -17.06 24.14
N VAL A 169 15.20 -17.56 24.15
CA VAL A 169 14.10 -16.99 23.35
C VAL A 169 13.69 -15.60 23.84
N TYR A 170 13.68 -15.36 25.15
CA TYR A 170 13.39 -14.03 25.72
C TYR A 170 14.47 -13.00 25.37
N SER A 171 15.75 -13.37 25.52
CA SER A 171 16.89 -12.54 25.11
C SER A 171 16.86 -12.24 23.61
N TYR A 172 16.59 -13.26 22.79
CA TYR A 172 16.39 -13.12 21.35
C TYR A 172 15.26 -12.13 21.03
N GLY A 173 14.06 -12.35 21.58
CA GLY A 173 12.88 -11.52 21.31
C GLY A 173 13.02 -10.07 21.75
N LYS A 174 13.76 -9.82 22.85
CA LYS A 174 14.00 -8.47 23.39
C LYS A 174 14.75 -7.57 22.41
N ASN A 175 15.69 -8.13 21.67
CA ASN A 175 16.61 -7.39 20.81
C ASN A 175 16.43 -7.66 19.31
N TRP A 176 15.63 -8.67 18.93
CA TRP A 176 15.43 -9.10 17.55
C TRP A 176 15.01 -7.98 16.61
N THR A 177 13.97 -7.21 16.95
CA THR A 177 13.47 -6.14 16.07
C THR A 177 14.54 -5.08 15.79
N ARG A 178 15.38 -4.77 16.78
CA ARG A 178 16.48 -3.83 16.63
C ARG A 178 17.61 -4.43 15.79
N ALA A 179 17.96 -5.69 16.04
CA ALA A 179 18.97 -6.41 15.25
C ALA A 179 18.56 -6.53 13.77
N GLU A 180 17.29 -6.85 13.49
CA GLU A 180 16.76 -7.00 12.13
C GLU A 180 16.76 -5.67 11.36
N GLN A 181 16.34 -4.58 12.01
CA GLN A 181 16.42 -3.24 11.41
C GLN A 181 17.86 -2.82 11.10
N ILE A 182 18.82 -3.16 11.98
CA ILE A 182 20.23 -2.87 11.74
C ILE A 182 20.76 -3.73 10.58
N LYS A 183 20.39 -5.01 10.48
CA LYS A 183 20.75 -5.90 9.36
C LYS A 183 20.19 -5.42 8.03
N GLU A 184 18.92 -5.00 7.99
CA GLU A 184 18.34 -4.40 6.79
C GLU A 184 19.09 -3.13 6.37
N LYS A 185 19.47 -2.30 7.36
CA LYS A 185 20.27 -1.10 7.12
C LYS A 185 21.67 -1.44 6.59
N ILE A 186 22.34 -2.46 7.12
CA ILE A 186 23.64 -2.96 6.63
C ILE A 186 23.51 -3.42 5.17
N ASN A 187 22.52 -4.25 4.85
CA ASN A 187 22.30 -4.73 3.48
C ASN A 187 22.04 -3.59 2.49
N PHE A 188 21.28 -2.58 2.92
CA PHE A 188 21.04 -1.37 2.14
C PHE A 188 22.33 -0.57 1.91
N LEU A 189 23.11 -0.32 2.96
CA LEU A 189 24.36 0.44 2.89
C LEU A 189 25.41 -0.27 2.03
N GLN A 190 25.52 -1.60 2.14
CA GLN A 190 26.39 -2.41 1.27
C GLN A 190 25.98 -2.28 -0.20
N SER A 191 24.67 -2.36 -0.49
CA SER A 191 24.15 -2.19 -1.85
C SER A 191 24.45 -0.79 -2.39
N CYS A 192 24.30 0.25 -1.57
CA CYS A 192 24.62 1.63 -1.92
C CYS A 192 26.13 1.83 -2.17
N ALA A 193 27.01 1.27 -1.34
CA ALA A 193 28.46 1.36 -1.51
C ALA A 193 28.93 0.71 -2.82
N ILE A 194 28.35 -0.43 -3.20
CA ILE A 194 28.65 -1.13 -4.47
C ILE A 194 28.17 -0.34 -5.69
N LEU A 195 27.03 0.33 -5.59
CA LEU A 195 26.39 1.06 -6.70
C LEU A 195 26.82 2.54 -6.78
N SER A 196 27.69 3.00 -5.88
CA SER A 196 28.15 4.39 -5.82
C SER A 196 28.98 4.76 -7.05
N SER A 197 28.70 5.94 -7.60
CA SER A 197 29.39 6.45 -8.81
C SER A 197 30.63 7.29 -8.51
N SER A 198 30.82 7.70 -7.25
CA SER A 198 31.96 8.48 -6.79
C SER A 198 32.63 7.86 -5.57
N ASP A 199 33.96 8.04 -5.48
CA ASP A 199 34.75 7.51 -4.36
C ASP A 199 34.38 8.18 -3.02
N GLU A 200 33.95 9.44 -3.06
CA GLU A 200 33.54 10.20 -1.86
C GLU A 200 32.20 9.69 -1.29
N GLU A 201 31.22 9.37 -2.15
CA GLU A 201 29.96 8.73 -1.73
C GLU A 201 30.22 7.33 -1.17
N ARG A 202 31.09 6.55 -1.85
CA ARG A 202 31.46 5.21 -1.40
C ARG A 202 32.09 5.23 -0.01
N GLN A 203 33.04 6.13 0.24
CA GLN A 203 33.68 6.26 1.55
C GLN A 203 32.68 6.64 2.66
N ASN A 204 31.68 7.48 2.36
CA ASN A 204 30.64 7.82 3.31
C ASN A 204 29.75 6.60 3.65
N PHE A 205 29.35 5.81 2.65
CA PHE A 205 28.58 4.59 2.89
C PHE A 205 29.39 3.51 3.63
N GLU A 206 30.69 3.37 3.34
CA GLU A 206 31.58 2.44 4.06
C GLU A 206 31.73 2.84 5.54
N LYS A 207 31.79 4.15 5.84
CA LYS A 207 31.82 4.66 7.22
C LYS A 207 30.51 4.41 7.98
N ASP A 208 29.38 4.65 7.31
CA ASP A 208 28.06 4.38 7.89
C ASP A 208 27.81 2.88 8.06
N LEU A 209 28.35 2.05 7.15
CA LEU A 209 28.31 0.60 7.24
C LEU A 209 29.08 0.10 8.46
N SER A 210 30.33 0.53 8.64
CA SER A 210 31.14 0.18 9.81
C SER A 210 30.46 0.60 11.12
N SER A 211 29.81 1.77 11.14
CA SER A 211 29.04 2.23 12.31
C SER A 211 27.80 1.38 12.57
N ALA A 212 27.13 0.88 11.53
CA ALA A 212 25.97 -0.01 11.66
C ALA A 212 26.36 -1.43 12.08
N GLU A 213 27.49 -1.94 11.59
CA GLU A 213 28.07 -3.23 11.99
C GLU A 213 28.48 -3.21 13.47
N GLN A 214 29.16 -2.15 13.92
CA GLN A 214 29.47 -1.96 15.34
C GLN A 214 28.20 -1.88 16.20
N ALA A 215 27.18 -1.15 15.74
CA ALA A 215 25.91 -1.08 16.44
C ALA A 215 25.18 -2.43 16.50
N LEU A 216 25.43 -3.36 15.56
CA LEU A 216 24.90 -4.72 15.58
C LEU A 216 25.65 -5.59 16.58
N GLU A 217 26.97 -5.48 16.66
CA GLU A 217 27.81 -6.19 17.65
C GLU A 217 27.48 -5.76 19.08
N GLU A 218 27.12 -4.50 19.30
CA GLU A 218 26.67 -3.98 20.59
C GLU A 218 25.25 -4.45 20.97
N VAL A 219 24.46 -4.96 20.02
CA VAL A 219 23.20 -5.60 20.33
C VAL A 219 23.51 -7.01 20.83
N ASP A 220 23.27 -7.26 22.12
CA ASP A 220 23.30 -8.60 22.73
C ASP A 220 22.23 -9.50 22.06
N PHE A 221 22.60 -10.08 20.92
CA PHE A 221 21.74 -10.83 20.01
C PHE A 221 22.53 -12.03 19.46
N GLU A 222 22.23 -13.22 19.97
CA GLU A 222 22.62 -14.47 19.33
C GLU A 222 21.43 -15.03 18.53
N PRO A 223 21.60 -15.38 17.24
CA PRO A 223 20.59 -16.12 16.50
C PRO A 223 20.30 -17.44 17.21
N LEU A 224 19.02 -17.81 17.34
CA LEU A 224 18.65 -19.12 17.87
C LEU A 224 19.33 -20.22 17.05
N GLY A 225 20.37 -20.83 17.60
CA GLY A 225 21.01 -21.99 17.03
C GLY A 225 20.03 -23.16 17.06
N LEU A 226 19.85 -23.83 15.92
CA LEU A 226 19.22 -25.15 15.91
C LEU A 226 20.06 -26.05 16.81
N VAL A 227 19.59 -26.33 18.03
CA VAL A 227 20.15 -27.38 18.86
C VAL A 227 20.08 -28.65 18.02
N GLN A 228 21.23 -29.06 17.47
CA GLN A 228 21.36 -30.38 16.87
C GLN A 228 21.15 -31.36 18.02
N SER A 229 19.95 -31.94 18.08
CA SER A 229 19.63 -33.02 19.00
C SER A 229 20.48 -34.22 18.62
N ALA A 230 21.65 -34.31 19.24
CA ALA A 230 22.42 -35.55 19.32
C ALA A 230 21.65 -36.52 20.23
N HIS A 231 20.67 -37.22 19.67
CA HIS A 231 20.11 -38.41 20.29
C HIS A 231 21.05 -39.59 19.98
N ASN A 232 21.84 -39.96 20.97
CA ASN A 232 22.33 -41.33 21.16
C ASN A 232 21.26 -42.15 21.89
#